data_AF-A0A016ASE9-F1
#
_entry.id   AF-A0A016ASE9-F1
#
_cell.length_a   1.000
_cell.length_b   1.000
_cell.length_c   1.000
_cell.angle_alpha   90.00
_cell.angle_beta   90.00
_cell.angle_gamma   90.00
#
_symmetry.space_group_name_H-M   'P 1'
#
loop_
_entity.id
_entity.type
_entity.pdbx_description
1 polymer ?
#
loop_
_entity_poly.entity_id
_entity_poly.type
_entity_poly.pdbx_seq_one_letter_code
_entity_poly.pdbx_strand_id
1 'polypeptide(L)'
;MIMKLNVSNELKSRLMHAAENGSVIAKDILLEVKKNVPVEEIIRGTYNCFSTKRKRTEAGTFKKIRIVFTACSKDLAHPSFPDRNNPQAPWFPENRTDLEPSTFIELFKNLGPYPPGEISYFCSAISLDSKVTVRLHEGMNDFMEAYLESNYSPIADSGESTLHVSCMRYEDKARNAADFYANFAGAKILVARDDSNNILGRAIVWENVSLQRTDGFQGTLSLLDRIYFSHAFVAELIRKQAQKTGILLRRKYNDYAHTRDFIVLNPMKEPEWKTGDNIQAALTVKVPACRWHKKGAPYLDTFYSLHLTDDSLELRNTENDMSIAHCRNTEGHAQRIRYICPRCGKIHSFADTAFCKNCQDMFYISSVFGKVLKGTSVEYKGKKYPSFLFKKGRPVPEFRRYLQIEKLFIS
;
A
#
# COMPACT_ATOMS: atom_id res chain seq x y z
N MET A 1 36.77 40.45 -0.06
CA MET A 1 35.84 39.66 0.77
C MET A 1 35.75 38.28 0.15
N ILE A 2 35.90 37.21 0.94
CA ILE A 2 35.66 35.84 0.45
C ILE A 2 34.15 35.68 0.27
N MET A 3 33.71 35.44 -0.96
CA MET A 3 32.30 35.25 -1.27
C MET A 3 31.87 33.89 -0.69
N LYS A 4 30.89 33.90 0.21
CA LYS A 4 30.40 32.68 0.86
C LYS A 4 29.16 32.15 0.14
N LEU A 5 28.98 30.84 0.20
CA LEU A 5 27.76 30.18 -0.25
C LEU A 5 26.60 30.53 0.69
N ASN A 6 25.52 31.09 0.13
CA ASN A 6 24.29 31.41 0.83
C ASN A 6 23.16 30.51 0.37
N VAL A 7 22.47 29.91 1.32
CA VAL A 7 21.35 28.98 1.07
C VAL A 7 20.16 29.46 1.89
N SER A 8 18.98 29.55 1.27
CA SER A 8 17.77 29.96 1.98
C SER A 8 17.40 28.97 3.09
N ASN A 9 16.71 29.45 4.12
CA ASN A 9 16.26 28.61 5.23
C ASN A 9 15.37 27.46 4.75
N GLU A 10 14.50 27.70 3.77
CA GLU A 10 13.65 26.66 3.18
C GLU A 10 14.49 25.58 2.48
N LEU A 11 15.45 25.98 1.64
CA LEU A 11 16.32 25.00 0.95
C LEU A 11 17.11 24.18 1.97
N LYS A 12 17.64 24.82 3.01
CA LYS A 12 18.34 24.13 4.10
C LYS A 12 17.44 23.12 4.82
N SER A 13 16.20 23.51 5.16
CA SER A 13 15.19 22.64 5.78
C SER A 13 14.90 21.41 4.92
N ARG A 14 14.58 21.62 3.64
CA ARG A 14 14.27 20.54 2.69
C ARG A 14 15.44 19.58 2.52
N LEU A 15 16.67 20.10 2.42
CA LEU A 15 17.86 19.25 2.34
C LEU A 15 18.05 18.41 3.60
N MET A 16 17.83 19.00 4.79
CA MET A 16 17.91 18.27 6.07
C MET A 16 16.89 17.13 6.10
N HIS A 17 15.61 17.42 5.83
CA HIS A 17 14.57 16.39 5.83
C HIS A 17 14.79 15.34 4.74
N ALA A 18 15.20 15.72 3.53
CA ALA A 18 15.53 14.77 2.48
C ALA A 18 16.69 13.84 2.88
N ALA A 19 17.72 14.37 3.57
CA ALA A 19 18.83 13.57 4.08
C ALA A 19 18.39 12.63 5.22
N GLU A 20 17.56 13.10 6.15
CA GLU A 20 16.96 12.26 7.21
C GLU A 20 16.06 11.16 6.64
N ASN A 21 15.37 11.46 5.54
CA ASN A 21 14.60 10.53 4.75
C ASN A 21 15.47 9.64 3.85
N GLY A 22 16.79 9.68 3.98
CA GLY A 22 17.73 8.75 3.36
C GLY A 22 18.23 9.13 1.96
N SER A 23 18.05 10.37 1.51
CA SER A 23 18.68 10.85 0.27
C SER A 23 20.17 11.07 0.47
N VAL A 24 21.00 10.31 -0.25
CA VAL A 24 22.45 10.45 -0.24
C VAL A 24 22.88 11.81 -0.80
N ILE A 25 22.28 12.21 -1.93
CA ILE A 25 22.54 13.51 -2.57
C ILE A 25 22.28 14.68 -1.62
N ALA A 26 21.14 14.68 -0.91
CA ALA A 26 20.83 15.74 0.04
C ALA A 26 21.85 15.80 1.19
N LYS A 27 22.27 14.64 1.70
CA LYS A 27 23.30 14.53 2.73
C LYS A 27 24.64 15.11 2.25
N ASP A 28 25.06 14.77 1.05
CA ASP A 28 26.35 15.22 0.51
C ASP A 28 26.32 16.73 0.19
N ILE A 29 25.22 17.25 -0.35
CA ILE A 29 25.02 18.70 -0.52
C ILE A 29 25.10 19.42 0.84
N LEU A 30 24.49 18.88 1.90
CA LEU A 30 24.57 19.50 3.23
C LEU A 30 26.00 19.52 3.78
N LEU A 31 26.82 18.50 3.48
CA LEU A 31 28.23 18.48 3.88
C LEU A 31 29.00 19.59 3.18
N GLU A 32 28.76 19.82 1.89
CA GLU A 32 29.36 20.92 1.13
C GLU A 32 28.89 22.29 1.64
N VAL A 33 27.58 22.49 1.82
CA VAL A 33 26.99 23.77 2.26
C VAL A 33 27.47 24.20 3.66
N LYS A 34 27.87 23.25 4.51
CA LYS A 34 28.38 23.52 5.87
C LYS A 34 29.85 23.94 5.90
N LYS A 35 30.60 23.79 4.80
CA LYS A 35 32.02 24.16 4.76
C LYS A 35 32.18 25.68 4.85
N ASN A 36 33.11 26.15 5.68
CA ASN A 36 33.47 27.56 5.78
C ASN A 36 34.64 27.89 4.86
N VAL A 37 34.47 27.63 3.56
CA VAL A 37 35.46 27.87 2.50
C VAL A 37 34.90 28.85 1.45
N PRO A 38 35.74 29.48 0.61
CA PRO A 38 35.29 30.27 -0.52
C PRO A 38 34.28 29.52 -1.40
N VAL A 39 33.26 30.21 -1.91
CA VAL A 39 32.21 29.60 -2.74
C VAL A 39 32.77 28.95 -3.99
N GLU A 40 33.88 29.47 -4.52
CA GLU A 40 34.57 28.94 -5.70
C GLU A 40 35.18 27.56 -5.43
N GLU A 41 35.40 27.16 -4.18
CA GLU A 41 35.86 25.80 -3.84
C GLU A 41 34.71 24.79 -3.82
N ILE A 42 33.46 25.27 -3.71
CA ILE A 42 32.26 24.43 -3.57
C ILE A 42 31.48 24.37 -4.88
N ILE A 43 31.26 25.52 -5.52
CA ILE A 43 30.33 25.71 -6.64
C ILE A 43 31.10 25.99 -7.93
N ARG A 44 30.67 25.35 -9.03
CA ARG A 44 31.07 25.64 -10.40
C ARG A 44 30.34 26.90 -10.88
N GLY A 45 31.08 27.86 -11.45
CA GLY A 45 30.52 29.10 -12.00
C GLY A 45 30.41 30.23 -10.97
N THR A 46 29.50 31.18 -11.22
CA THR A 46 29.41 32.45 -10.47
C THR A 46 28.27 32.48 -9.45
N TYR A 47 27.51 31.39 -9.29
CA TYR A 47 26.38 31.32 -8.37
C TYR A 47 26.84 31.29 -6.91
N ASN A 48 26.21 32.11 -6.07
CA ASN A 48 26.50 32.15 -4.64
C ASN A 48 25.27 32.12 -3.73
N CYS A 49 24.05 32.29 -4.26
CA CYS A 49 22.82 32.31 -3.47
C CYS A 49 21.78 31.33 -4.02
N PHE A 50 21.41 30.30 -3.25
CA PHE A 50 20.47 29.25 -3.66
C PHE A 50 19.19 29.24 -2.82
N SER A 51 18.06 28.94 -3.47
CA SER A 51 16.75 28.78 -2.84
C SER A 51 15.94 27.74 -3.61
N THR A 52 14.77 27.40 -3.08
CA THR A 52 13.77 26.55 -3.74
C THR A 52 12.61 27.35 -4.27
N LYS A 53 11.96 26.82 -5.30
CA LYS A 53 10.68 27.29 -5.84
C LYS A 53 9.79 26.08 -6.09
N ARG A 54 8.54 26.17 -5.63
CA ARG A 54 7.54 25.10 -5.71
C ARG A 54 6.72 25.27 -6.98
N LYS A 55 6.79 24.32 -7.91
CA LYS A 55 5.85 24.19 -9.04
C LYS A 55 4.71 23.27 -8.61
N ARG A 56 3.47 23.75 -8.72
CA ARG A 56 2.27 23.05 -8.26
C ARG A 56 1.38 22.69 -9.42
N THR A 57 0.75 21.53 -9.34
CA THR A 57 -0.30 21.09 -10.26
C THR A 57 -1.45 20.52 -9.45
N GLU A 58 -2.66 21.06 -9.65
CA GLU A 58 -3.87 20.57 -9.00
C GLU A 58 -4.21 19.15 -9.52
N ALA A 59 -4.58 18.24 -8.62
CA ALA A 59 -4.87 16.85 -8.94
C ALA A 59 -6.11 16.35 -8.18
N GLY A 60 -7.22 17.07 -8.31
CA GLY A 60 -8.47 16.75 -7.59
C GLY A 60 -8.37 17.16 -6.13
N THR A 61 -8.33 16.18 -5.22
CA THR A 61 -8.32 16.40 -3.76
C THR A 61 -6.94 16.73 -3.19
N PHE A 62 -5.87 16.60 -3.99
CA PHE A 62 -4.49 16.84 -3.57
C PHE A 62 -3.70 17.64 -4.62
N LYS A 63 -2.51 18.10 -4.24
CA LYS A 63 -1.61 18.88 -5.11
C LYS A 63 -0.33 18.12 -5.39
N LYS A 64 0.06 18.03 -6.65
CA LYS A 64 1.40 17.58 -7.03
C LYS A 64 2.39 18.71 -6.90
N ILE A 65 3.50 18.46 -6.21
CA ILE A 65 4.57 19.44 -5.98
C ILE A 65 5.85 18.93 -6.62
N ARG A 66 6.46 19.79 -7.44
CA ARG A 66 7.83 19.66 -7.91
C ARG A 66 8.65 20.80 -7.36
N ILE A 67 9.84 20.50 -6.85
CA ILE A 67 10.80 21.52 -6.43
C ILE A 67 11.76 21.76 -7.58
N VAL A 68 11.89 23.03 -7.95
CA VAL A 68 13.04 23.52 -8.73
C VAL A 68 13.89 24.38 -7.81
N PHE A 69 15.18 24.46 -8.14
CA PHE A 69 16.09 25.33 -7.43
C PHE A 69 16.12 26.68 -8.14
N THR A 70 16.51 27.72 -7.43
CA THR A 70 16.76 29.03 -8.02
C THR A 70 18.12 29.51 -7.55
N ALA A 71 18.87 30.18 -8.41
CA ALA A 71 20.19 30.70 -8.09
C ALA A 71 20.37 32.14 -8.57
N CYS A 72 21.18 32.94 -7.86
CA CYS A 72 21.60 34.27 -8.29
C CYS A 72 23.05 34.22 -8.81
N SER A 73 23.27 34.64 -10.06
CA SER A 73 24.59 34.77 -10.71
C SER A 73 24.99 36.23 -10.98
N LYS A 74 24.13 37.19 -10.59
CA LYS A 74 24.36 38.60 -10.87
C LYS A 74 25.46 39.16 -9.96
N ASP A 75 26.33 39.99 -10.53
CA ASP A 75 27.26 40.79 -9.76
C ASP A 75 26.52 41.97 -9.10
N LEU A 76 26.15 41.77 -7.84
CA LEU A 76 25.42 42.77 -7.04
C LEU A 76 26.26 44.00 -6.71
N ALA A 77 27.58 43.94 -6.92
CA ALA A 77 28.49 45.07 -6.71
C ALA A 77 28.61 45.98 -7.94
N HIS A 78 28.10 45.54 -9.11
CA HIS A 78 28.22 46.28 -10.36
C HIS A 78 27.53 47.66 -10.28
N PRO A 79 28.19 48.77 -10.68
CA PRO A 79 27.66 50.12 -10.51
C PRO A 79 26.28 50.36 -11.14
N SER A 80 26.00 49.73 -12.27
CA SER A 80 24.73 49.86 -13.01
C SER A 80 23.62 48.90 -12.52
N PHE A 81 23.87 48.14 -11.44
CA PHE A 81 22.87 47.20 -10.93
C PHE A 81 21.82 47.93 -10.09
N PRO A 82 20.52 47.86 -10.42
CA PRO A 82 19.48 48.67 -9.76
C PRO A 82 19.39 48.46 -8.25
N ASP A 83 19.56 47.21 -7.80
CA ASP A 83 19.46 46.83 -6.39
C ASP A 83 20.84 46.77 -5.70
N ARG A 84 21.83 47.50 -6.22
CA ARG A 84 23.18 47.53 -5.65
C ARG A 84 23.13 47.88 -4.16
N ASN A 85 23.93 47.17 -3.35
CA ASN A 85 23.99 47.29 -1.89
C ASN A 85 22.71 46.88 -1.14
N ASN A 86 21.66 46.40 -1.81
CA ASN A 86 20.50 45.85 -1.13
C ASN A 86 20.80 44.39 -0.71
N PRO A 87 20.84 44.07 0.60
CA PRO A 87 21.13 42.71 1.06
C PRO A 87 20.06 41.68 0.66
N GLN A 88 18.87 42.14 0.27
CA GLN A 88 17.79 41.29 -0.23
C GLN A 88 17.82 41.08 -1.75
N ALA A 89 18.64 41.84 -2.49
CA ALA A 89 18.74 41.74 -3.94
C ALA A 89 18.94 40.31 -4.49
N PRO A 90 19.76 39.43 -3.89
CA PRO A 90 19.89 38.07 -4.40
C PRO A 90 18.60 37.25 -4.32
N TRP A 91 17.65 37.62 -3.45
CA TRP A 91 16.40 36.89 -3.23
C TRP A 91 15.25 37.38 -4.10
N PHE A 92 15.41 38.48 -4.84
CA PHE A 92 14.38 38.99 -5.75
C PHE A 92 14.20 38.07 -6.97
N PRO A 93 12.95 37.79 -7.39
CA PRO A 93 12.68 36.88 -8.51
C PRO A 93 13.42 37.25 -9.81
N GLU A 94 13.53 38.54 -10.12
CA GLU A 94 14.14 39.08 -11.35
C GLU A 94 15.66 38.89 -11.38
N ASN A 95 16.25 38.60 -10.22
CA ASN A 95 17.68 38.37 -10.04
C ASN A 95 18.05 36.89 -10.04
N ARG A 96 17.06 36.00 -10.16
CA ARG A 96 17.25 34.55 -10.01
C ARG A 96 16.95 33.79 -11.29
N THR A 97 17.69 32.71 -11.49
CA THR A 97 17.50 31.75 -12.57
C THR A 97 16.99 30.44 -12.00
N ASP A 98 15.96 29.86 -12.62
CA ASP A 98 15.47 28.52 -12.27
C ASP A 98 16.48 27.46 -12.73
N LEU A 99 16.77 26.51 -11.85
CA LEU A 99 17.67 25.37 -12.08
C LEU A 99 16.91 24.07 -11.84
N GLU A 100 17.07 23.14 -12.76
CA GLU A 100 16.57 21.78 -12.57
C GLU A 100 17.42 21.03 -11.52
N PRO A 101 16.85 20.04 -10.81
CA PRO A 101 17.57 19.31 -9.77
C PRO A 101 18.91 18.73 -10.21
N SER A 102 18.98 18.13 -11.41
CA SER A 102 20.22 17.61 -11.97
C SER A 102 21.27 18.71 -12.15
N THR A 103 20.89 19.83 -12.76
CA THR A 103 21.77 20.99 -12.95
C THR A 103 22.24 21.55 -11.61
N PHE A 104 21.36 21.64 -10.61
CA PHE A 104 21.73 22.08 -9.27
C PHE A 104 22.77 21.16 -8.62
N ILE A 105 22.63 19.85 -8.75
CA ILE A 105 23.61 18.87 -8.24
C ILE A 105 24.95 19.05 -8.95
N GLU A 106 24.93 19.19 -10.28
CA GLU A 106 26.13 19.39 -11.11
C GLU A 106 26.87 20.70 -10.81
N LEU A 107 26.27 21.66 -10.11
CA LEU A 107 27.01 22.84 -9.68
C LEU A 107 28.04 22.53 -8.59
N PHE A 108 27.87 21.47 -7.80
CA PHE A 108 28.82 21.18 -6.71
C PHE A 108 30.06 20.46 -7.24
N LYS A 109 31.23 21.07 -7.03
CA LYS A 109 32.54 20.59 -7.51
C LYS A 109 32.90 19.22 -6.96
N ASN A 110 32.64 19.02 -5.67
CA ASN A 110 33.11 17.86 -4.91
C ASN A 110 32.11 16.70 -4.86
N LEU A 111 30.94 16.84 -5.51
CA LEU A 111 30.00 15.72 -5.62
C LEU A 111 30.37 14.82 -6.80
N GLY A 112 30.36 13.51 -6.56
CA GLY A 112 30.55 12.50 -7.59
C GLY A 112 29.31 12.32 -8.49
N PRO A 113 29.42 11.54 -9.56
CA PRO A 113 28.27 11.18 -10.37
C PRO A 113 27.29 10.30 -9.56
N TYR A 114 25.99 10.56 -9.71
CA TYR A 114 24.94 9.76 -9.08
C TYR A 114 24.17 8.95 -10.11
N PRO A 115 23.76 7.72 -9.78
CA PRO A 115 22.90 6.95 -10.65
C PRO A 115 21.51 7.61 -10.77
N PRO A 116 20.78 7.41 -11.89
CA PRO A 116 19.46 8.01 -12.10
C PRO A 116 18.43 7.72 -10.99
N GLY A 117 18.55 6.55 -10.33
CA GLY A 117 17.70 6.18 -9.20
C GLY A 117 17.89 7.08 -7.98
N GLU A 118 19.13 7.43 -7.64
CA GLU A 118 19.43 8.34 -6.51
C GLU A 118 18.99 9.78 -6.82
N ILE A 119 19.13 10.22 -8.08
CA ILE A 119 18.62 11.52 -8.52
C ILE A 119 17.09 11.55 -8.42
N SER A 120 16.42 10.49 -8.86
CA SER A 120 14.96 10.37 -8.76
C SER A 120 14.50 10.35 -7.30
N TYR A 121 15.22 9.63 -6.43
CA TYR A 121 14.97 9.62 -4.99
C TYR A 121 15.11 11.02 -4.39
N PHE A 122 16.18 11.74 -4.72
CA PHE A 122 16.40 13.11 -4.26
C PHE A 122 15.28 14.04 -4.72
N CYS A 123 14.89 14.00 -6.00
CA CYS A 123 13.80 14.82 -6.54
C CYS A 123 12.46 14.57 -5.83
N SER A 124 12.18 13.31 -5.49
CA SER A 124 10.98 12.93 -4.73
C SER A 124 11.09 13.39 -3.27
N ALA A 125 12.20 13.10 -2.59
CA ALA A 125 12.41 13.42 -1.19
C ALA A 125 12.44 14.93 -0.91
N ILE A 126 13.08 15.73 -1.77
CA ILE A 126 13.20 17.18 -1.59
C ILE A 126 11.84 17.89 -1.69
N SER A 127 10.83 17.25 -2.29
CA SER A 127 9.47 17.80 -2.42
C SER A 127 8.70 17.82 -1.11
N LEU A 128 9.04 16.94 -0.17
CA LEU A 128 8.50 16.91 1.18
C LEU A 128 9.46 17.61 2.16
N ASP A 129 8.99 18.68 2.79
CA ASP A 129 9.76 19.40 3.82
C ASP A 129 9.38 18.92 5.23
N SER A 130 9.49 17.61 5.45
CA SER A 130 9.20 16.97 6.73
C SER A 130 9.89 15.62 6.80
N LYS A 131 10.20 15.18 8.01
CA LYS A 131 10.71 13.83 8.27
C LYS A 131 9.59 12.80 8.15
N VAL A 132 9.92 11.65 7.58
CA VAL A 132 9.00 10.52 7.46
C VAL A 132 9.35 9.45 8.47
N THR A 133 8.34 9.00 9.21
CA THR A 133 8.44 7.83 10.08
C THR A 133 7.61 6.69 9.52
N VAL A 134 8.16 5.46 9.57
CA VAL A 134 7.43 4.26 9.15
C VAL A 134 7.34 3.30 10.31
N ARG A 135 6.13 2.85 10.65
CA ARG A 135 5.87 1.95 11.78
C ARG A 135 4.95 0.80 11.38
N LEU A 136 5.15 -0.34 12.01
CA LEU A 136 4.29 -1.52 11.89
C LEU A 136 3.21 -1.46 12.96
N HIS A 137 1.96 -1.65 12.55
CA HIS A 137 0.77 -1.57 13.38
C HIS A 137 -0.09 -2.81 13.19
N GLU A 138 -0.99 -3.08 14.15
CA GLU A 138 -1.85 -4.28 14.16
C GLU A 138 -3.29 -4.00 14.60
N GLY A 139 -3.58 -2.83 15.18
CA GLY A 139 -4.91 -2.50 15.68
C GLY A 139 -5.87 -2.13 14.55
N MET A 140 -7.16 -2.47 14.71
CA MET A 140 -8.21 -2.11 13.75
C MET A 140 -8.25 -0.61 13.45
N ASN A 141 -8.05 0.24 14.46
CA ASN A 141 -8.02 1.69 14.28
C ASN A 141 -6.82 2.14 13.44
N ASP A 142 -5.66 1.46 13.54
CA ASP A 142 -4.50 1.78 12.70
C ASP A 142 -4.81 1.53 11.22
N PHE A 143 -5.51 0.44 10.90
CA PHE A 143 -5.98 0.20 9.53
C PHE A 143 -7.01 1.23 9.09
N MET A 144 -7.96 1.58 9.95
CA MET A 144 -9.00 2.54 9.60
C MET A 144 -8.38 3.90 9.29
N GLU A 145 -7.52 4.41 10.18
CA GLU A 145 -6.77 5.64 9.95
C GLU A 145 -5.94 5.60 8.67
N ALA A 146 -5.20 4.49 8.48
CA ALA A 146 -4.34 4.29 7.31
C ALA A 146 -5.10 4.35 5.99
N TYR A 147 -6.37 3.92 5.97
CA TYR A 147 -7.20 3.90 4.78
C TYR A 147 -7.99 5.19 4.57
N LEU A 148 -8.37 5.95 5.60
CA LEU A 148 -9.16 7.16 5.43
C LEU A 148 -8.42 8.28 4.68
N GLU A 149 -8.95 8.73 3.54
CA GLU A 149 -8.37 9.80 2.72
C GLU A 149 -8.20 11.12 3.48
N SER A 150 -9.08 11.42 4.44
CA SER A 150 -8.98 12.64 5.26
C SER A 150 -7.69 12.74 6.07
N ASN A 151 -7.00 11.61 6.26
CA ASN A 151 -5.73 11.55 6.99
C ASN A 151 -4.51 11.58 6.05
N TYR A 152 -4.70 11.61 4.73
CA TYR A 152 -3.58 11.61 3.79
C TYR A 152 -2.94 12.99 3.70
N SER A 153 -1.66 13.01 3.34
CA SER A 153 -0.98 14.25 2.99
C SER A 153 -1.71 14.95 1.83
N PRO A 154 -2.04 16.25 1.94
CA PRO A 154 -2.70 16.98 0.84
C PRO A 154 -1.75 17.24 -0.35
N ILE A 155 -0.49 16.79 -0.24
CA ILE A 155 0.53 16.93 -1.25
C ILE A 155 1.11 15.56 -1.65
N ALA A 156 1.49 15.47 -2.91
CA ALA A 156 2.24 14.37 -3.50
C ALA A 156 3.41 14.94 -4.31
N ASP A 157 4.39 14.10 -4.66
CA ASP A 157 5.41 14.52 -5.63
C ASP A 157 4.82 14.63 -7.05
N SER A 158 5.65 14.97 -8.04
CA SER A 158 5.23 15.07 -9.44
C SER A 158 4.86 13.73 -10.09
N GLY A 159 5.17 12.60 -9.44
CA GLY A 159 4.95 11.26 -9.95
C GLY A 159 3.50 10.79 -9.82
N GLU A 160 3.33 9.47 -9.93
CA GLU A 160 2.06 8.82 -9.63
C GLU A 160 1.90 8.67 -8.12
N SER A 161 0.73 9.08 -7.61
CA SER A 161 0.37 8.88 -6.22
C SER A 161 -0.69 7.79 -6.11
N THR A 162 -0.22 6.55 -5.96
CA THR A 162 -1.08 5.36 -5.79
C THR A 162 -1.98 5.45 -4.55
N LEU A 163 -1.53 6.17 -3.51
CA LEU A 163 -2.30 6.38 -2.28
C LEU A 163 -3.62 7.12 -2.55
N HIS A 164 -3.55 8.28 -3.18
CA HIS A 164 -4.71 9.12 -3.49
C HIS A 164 -5.66 8.52 -4.53
N VAL A 165 -5.19 7.62 -5.40
CA VAL A 165 -6.05 6.93 -6.38
C VAL A 165 -6.65 5.63 -5.85
N SER A 166 -6.36 5.24 -4.61
CA SER A 166 -6.87 4.01 -4.01
C SER A 166 -8.39 4.03 -3.90
N CYS A 167 -9.08 3.01 -4.41
CA CYS A 167 -10.54 2.90 -4.35
C CYS A 167 -11.09 2.58 -2.95
N MET A 168 -10.23 2.13 -2.04
CA MET A 168 -10.59 1.73 -0.66
C MET A 168 -10.48 2.89 0.35
N ARG A 169 -10.18 4.11 -0.11
CA ARG A 169 -9.86 5.24 0.77
C ARG A 169 -11.06 5.94 1.44
N TYR A 170 -12.26 5.63 0.96
CA TYR A 170 -13.50 6.22 1.42
C TYR A 170 -13.96 5.59 2.75
N GLU A 171 -14.68 6.35 3.57
CA GLU A 171 -15.00 5.99 4.96
C GLU A 171 -15.75 4.65 5.09
N ASP A 172 -16.76 4.44 4.25
CA ASP A 172 -17.56 3.22 4.19
C ASP A 172 -16.71 1.98 3.88
N LYS A 173 -15.72 2.12 2.99
CA LYS A 173 -14.81 1.05 2.57
C LYS A 173 -13.65 0.85 3.55
N ALA A 174 -13.12 1.93 4.12
CA ALA A 174 -12.01 1.91 5.05
C ALA A 174 -12.35 1.10 6.30
N ARG A 175 -13.55 1.27 6.85
CA ARG A 175 -14.03 0.49 8.01
C ARG A 175 -14.10 -1.01 7.73
N ASN A 176 -14.60 -1.38 6.55
CA ASN A 176 -14.74 -2.78 6.14
C ASN A 176 -13.37 -3.42 5.88
N ALA A 177 -12.47 -2.69 5.22
CA ALA A 177 -11.08 -3.12 5.03
C ALA A 177 -10.37 -3.32 6.38
N ALA A 178 -10.50 -2.36 7.30
CA ALA A 178 -9.87 -2.41 8.61
C ALA A 178 -10.33 -3.62 9.43
N ASP A 179 -11.64 -3.87 9.48
CA ASP A 179 -12.17 -5.04 10.16
C ASP A 179 -11.69 -6.34 9.53
N PHE A 180 -11.69 -6.42 8.20
CA PHE A 180 -11.21 -7.58 7.49
C PHE A 180 -9.74 -7.85 7.80
N TYR A 181 -8.86 -6.86 7.66
CA TYR A 181 -7.44 -7.09 7.84
C TYR A 181 -7.09 -7.40 9.29
N ALA A 182 -7.59 -6.61 10.25
CA ALA A 182 -7.26 -6.77 11.66
C ALA A 182 -7.95 -8.00 12.29
N ASN A 183 -9.29 -8.10 12.15
CA ASN A 183 -10.07 -9.08 12.91
C ASN A 183 -10.25 -10.40 12.17
N PHE A 184 -10.39 -10.37 10.85
CA PHE A 184 -10.59 -11.59 10.06
C PHE A 184 -9.27 -12.24 9.63
N ALA A 185 -8.43 -11.49 8.92
CA ALA A 185 -7.16 -11.99 8.39
C ALA A 185 -6.04 -12.05 9.43
N GLY A 186 -6.10 -11.24 10.48
CA GLY A 186 -5.01 -11.11 11.44
C GLY A 186 -3.73 -10.54 10.80
N ALA A 187 -3.89 -9.65 9.82
CA ALA A 187 -2.80 -8.98 9.15
C ALA A 187 -2.28 -7.80 10.00
N LYS A 188 -1.10 -7.29 9.62
CA LYS A 188 -0.51 -6.05 10.11
C LYS A 188 -0.45 -5.01 9.00
N ILE A 189 -0.08 -3.79 9.33
CA ILE A 189 0.07 -2.70 8.35
C ILE A 189 1.29 -1.84 8.66
N LEU A 190 2.11 -1.59 7.64
CA LEU A 190 3.14 -0.55 7.68
C LEU A 190 2.50 0.76 7.25
N VAL A 191 2.70 1.81 8.05
CA VAL A 191 2.18 3.16 7.76
C VAL A 191 3.33 4.16 7.83
N ALA A 192 3.47 4.96 6.78
CA ALA A 192 4.41 6.06 6.69
C ALA A 192 3.69 7.38 7.00
N ARG A 193 4.21 8.16 7.95
CA ARG A 193 3.65 9.45 8.36
C ARG A 193 4.68 10.58 8.37
N ASP A 194 4.24 11.79 8.06
CA ASP A 194 5.03 13.01 8.24
C ASP A 194 4.95 13.55 9.69
N ASP A 195 5.66 14.63 10.00
CA ASP A 195 5.66 15.25 11.33
C ASP A 195 4.32 15.89 11.71
N SER A 196 3.46 16.17 10.72
CA SER A 196 2.09 16.64 10.93
C SER A 196 1.09 15.48 11.10
N ASN A 197 1.60 14.24 11.21
CA ASN A 197 0.84 13.00 11.33
C ASN A 197 -0.01 12.64 10.10
N ASN A 198 0.24 13.27 8.94
CA ASN A 198 -0.43 12.90 7.70
C ASN A 198 0.14 11.59 7.17
N ILE A 199 -0.71 10.75 6.57
CA ILE A 199 -0.31 9.50 5.95
C ILE A 199 0.26 9.76 4.57
N LEU A 200 1.49 9.31 4.37
CA LEU A 200 2.23 9.40 3.12
C LEU A 200 2.26 8.07 2.37
N GLY A 201 2.04 6.96 3.06
CA GLY A 201 1.98 5.65 2.43
C GLY A 201 1.55 4.54 3.39
N ARG A 202 1.10 3.42 2.83
CA ARG A 202 0.71 2.22 3.57
C ARG A 202 1.01 0.95 2.80
N ALA A 203 1.20 -0.15 3.51
CA ALA A 203 1.28 -1.48 2.93
C ALA A 203 0.78 -2.55 3.92
N ILE A 204 -0.06 -3.46 3.44
CA ILE A 204 -0.52 -4.61 4.23
C ILE A 204 0.64 -5.58 4.41
N VAL A 205 0.77 -6.12 5.62
CA VAL A 205 1.72 -7.16 5.97
C VAL A 205 0.93 -8.40 6.37
N TRP A 206 1.00 -9.43 5.54
CA TRP A 206 0.40 -10.72 5.84
C TRP A 206 1.37 -11.53 6.69
N GLU A 207 0.87 -12.05 7.80
CA GLU A 207 1.62 -12.97 8.66
C GLU A 207 1.11 -14.39 8.48
N ASN A 208 1.93 -15.36 8.88
CA ASN A 208 1.59 -16.77 8.85
C ASN A 208 1.15 -17.28 7.47
N VAL A 209 1.74 -16.72 6.40
CA VAL A 209 1.45 -17.10 5.02
C VAL A 209 2.07 -18.47 4.75
N SER A 210 1.23 -19.45 4.47
CA SER A 210 1.69 -20.78 4.06
C SER A 210 2.15 -20.73 2.61
N LEU A 211 3.39 -21.14 2.38
CA LEU A 211 4.00 -21.28 1.08
C LEU A 211 3.92 -22.74 0.64
N GLN A 212 3.44 -22.98 -0.58
CA GLN A 212 3.59 -24.25 -1.26
C GLN A 212 4.32 -24.05 -2.57
N ARG A 213 5.48 -24.70 -2.71
CA ARG A 213 6.29 -24.69 -3.93
C ARG A 213 6.05 -25.93 -4.77
N THR A 214 6.44 -25.83 -6.05
CA THR A 214 6.39 -26.94 -7.01
C THR A 214 7.38 -28.06 -6.68
N ASP A 215 8.44 -27.77 -5.93
CA ASP A 215 9.43 -28.73 -5.43
C ASP A 215 9.04 -29.41 -4.11
N GLY A 216 7.83 -29.15 -3.61
CA GLY A 216 7.30 -29.77 -2.40
C GLY A 216 7.64 -29.05 -1.10
N PHE A 217 8.42 -27.96 -1.12
CA PHE A 217 8.69 -27.19 0.10
C PHE A 217 7.40 -26.58 0.67
N GLN A 218 7.24 -26.75 1.99
CA GLN A 218 6.20 -26.11 2.78
C GLN A 218 6.84 -25.29 3.89
N GLY A 219 6.40 -24.04 4.03
CA GLY A 219 6.88 -23.15 5.07
C GLY A 219 5.88 -22.06 5.38
N THR A 220 6.15 -21.33 6.47
CA THR A 220 5.35 -20.19 6.89
C THR A 220 6.21 -18.93 6.82
N LEU A 221 5.68 -17.87 6.21
CA LEU A 221 6.41 -16.62 6.00
C LEU A 221 5.52 -15.39 6.18
N SER A 222 6.15 -14.22 6.17
CA SER A 222 5.50 -12.93 6.12
C SER A 222 5.60 -12.31 4.72
N LEU A 223 4.54 -11.66 4.25
CA LEU A 223 4.50 -11.02 2.93
C LEU A 223 4.09 -9.54 3.05
N LEU A 224 4.93 -8.65 2.52
CA LEU A 224 4.57 -7.27 2.23
C LEU A 224 3.76 -7.21 0.94
N ASP A 225 2.50 -6.80 1.04
CA ASP A 225 1.62 -6.57 -0.10
C ASP A 225 2.01 -5.25 -0.83
N ARG A 226 1.15 -4.80 -1.75
CA ARG A 226 1.34 -3.55 -2.48
C ARG A 226 1.57 -2.37 -1.56
N ILE A 227 2.52 -1.55 -1.95
CA ILE A 227 2.83 -0.30 -1.28
C ILE A 227 2.09 0.83 -1.99
N TYR A 228 1.19 1.47 -1.26
CA TYR A 228 0.53 2.70 -1.66
C TYR A 228 1.30 3.88 -1.10
N PHE A 229 1.57 4.90 -1.92
CA PHE A 229 2.36 6.05 -1.52
C PHE A 229 1.94 7.34 -2.25
N SER A 230 2.24 8.48 -1.63
CA SER A 230 2.08 9.83 -2.17
C SER A 230 3.36 10.36 -2.83
N HIS A 231 4.52 9.91 -2.34
CA HIS A 231 5.84 10.28 -2.85
C HIS A 231 6.64 9.01 -3.13
N ALA A 232 7.31 8.93 -4.28
CA ALA A 232 8.01 7.72 -4.70
C ALA A 232 9.05 7.23 -3.68
N PHE A 233 9.79 8.13 -3.02
CA PHE A 233 10.78 7.76 -2.01
C PHE A 233 10.18 7.06 -0.78
N VAL A 234 8.89 7.30 -0.47
CA VAL A 234 8.19 6.68 0.66
C VAL A 234 8.05 5.16 0.45
N ALA A 235 7.94 4.71 -0.80
CA ALA A 235 7.90 3.29 -1.10
C ALA A 235 9.19 2.58 -0.65
N GLU A 236 10.35 3.21 -0.87
CA GLU A 236 11.64 2.70 -0.41
C GLU A 236 11.78 2.74 1.11
N LEU A 237 11.27 3.77 1.78
CA LEU A 237 11.24 3.82 3.24
C LEU A 237 10.41 2.68 3.84
N ILE A 238 9.25 2.36 3.25
CA ILE A 238 8.43 1.23 3.66
C ILE A 238 9.16 -0.10 3.41
N ARG A 239 9.85 -0.27 2.27
CA ARG A 239 10.68 -1.47 2.00
C ARG A 239 11.80 -1.64 3.01
N LYS A 240 12.54 -0.56 3.30
CA LYS A 240 13.60 -0.56 4.32
C LYS A 240 13.06 -0.90 5.70
N GLN A 241 11.90 -0.36 6.08
CA GLN A 241 11.27 -0.70 7.36
C GLN A 241 10.82 -2.16 7.40
N ALA A 242 10.23 -2.67 6.31
CA ALA A 242 9.84 -4.07 6.20
C ALA A 242 11.05 -5.01 6.37
N GLN A 243 12.18 -4.67 5.76
CA GLN A 243 13.44 -5.39 5.93
C GLN A 243 13.89 -5.40 7.40
N LYS A 244 13.93 -4.23 8.05
CA LYS A 244 14.29 -4.09 9.47
C LYS A 244 13.39 -4.90 10.40
N THR A 245 12.11 -5.04 10.06
CA THR A 245 11.15 -5.85 10.84
C THR A 245 11.19 -7.34 10.51
N GLY A 246 12.12 -7.79 9.66
CA GLY A 246 12.28 -9.21 9.33
C GLY A 246 11.24 -9.75 8.33
N ILE A 247 10.52 -8.88 7.61
CA ILE A 247 9.52 -9.34 6.64
C ILE A 247 10.25 -10.03 5.48
N LEU A 248 9.86 -11.27 5.20
CA LEU A 248 10.57 -12.16 4.27
C LEU A 248 10.34 -11.84 2.79
N LEU A 249 9.09 -11.72 2.34
CA LEU A 249 8.77 -11.50 0.94
C LEU A 249 8.06 -10.16 0.73
N ARG A 250 8.17 -9.62 -0.48
CA ARG A 250 7.26 -8.58 -0.98
C ARG A 250 6.72 -8.95 -2.35
N ARG A 251 5.62 -8.32 -2.75
CA ARG A 251 5.21 -8.36 -4.16
C ARG A 251 6.27 -7.75 -5.08
N LYS A 252 6.46 -8.38 -6.23
CA LYS A 252 7.31 -7.84 -7.29
C LYS A 252 6.64 -6.67 -8.01
N TYR A 253 5.37 -6.85 -8.37
CA TYR A 253 4.57 -5.88 -9.11
C TYR A 253 3.40 -5.37 -8.27
N ASN A 254 3.04 -4.10 -8.47
CA ASN A 254 1.93 -3.42 -7.80
C ASN A 254 0.59 -3.53 -8.57
N ASP A 255 0.35 -4.65 -9.26
CA ASP A 255 -0.85 -4.87 -10.10
C ASP A 255 -1.73 -6.04 -9.61
N TYR A 256 -2.79 -6.35 -10.35
CA TYR A 256 -3.69 -7.49 -10.06
C TYR A 256 -3.32 -8.77 -10.83
N ALA A 257 -2.49 -8.67 -11.88
CA ALA A 257 -2.23 -9.79 -12.78
C ALA A 257 -1.15 -10.74 -12.23
N HIS A 258 -0.10 -10.19 -11.64
CA HIS A 258 1.06 -10.93 -11.16
C HIS A 258 0.89 -11.35 -9.69
N THR A 259 -0.07 -12.23 -9.45
CA THR A 259 -0.45 -12.66 -8.08
C THR A 259 0.55 -13.60 -7.42
N ARG A 260 1.46 -14.18 -8.21
CA ARG A 260 2.41 -15.21 -7.79
C ARG A 260 3.85 -14.75 -7.77
N ASP A 261 4.14 -13.52 -8.21
CA ASP A 261 5.49 -13.00 -8.39
C ASP A 261 5.93 -12.15 -7.19
N PHE A 262 6.96 -12.63 -6.50
CA PHE A 262 7.49 -12.06 -5.27
C PHE A 262 9.00 -11.80 -5.36
N ILE A 263 9.47 -10.92 -4.49
CA ILE A 263 10.90 -10.65 -4.28
C ILE A 263 11.24 -10.92 -2.82
N VAL A 264 12.38 -11.58 -2.59
CA VAL A 264 12.94 -11.79 -1.25
C VAL A 264 13.42 -10.46 -0.68
N LEU A 265 12.85 -10.04 0.44
CA LEU A 265 13.28 -8.87 1.20
C LEU A 265 14.38 -9.20 2.21
N ASN A 266 14.25 -10.34 2.89
CA ASN A 266 15.21 -10.83 3.88
C ASN A 266 15.61 -12.28 3.55
N PRO A 267 16.90 -12.62 3.67
CA PRO A 267 17.40 -13.93 3.25
C PRO A 267 16.91 -15.05 4.17
N MET A 268 16.82 -16.26 3.64
CA MET A 268 16.55 -17.49 4.39
C MET A 268 17.58 -18.56 4.05
N LYS A 269 17.83 -19.47 5.00
CA LYS A 269 18.76 -20.60 4.80
C LYS A 269 18.09 -21.82 4.19
N GLU A 270 16.83 -22.06 4.54
CA GLU A 270 16.07 -23.22 4.06
C GLU A 270 14.64 -22.79 3.70
N PRO A 271 14.30 -22.71 2.40
CA PRO A 271 15.20 -22.78 1.24
C PRO A 271 16.23 -21.65 1.24
N GLU A 272 17.39 -21.86 0.61
CA GLU A 272 18.41 -20.82 0.47
C GLU A 272 17.89 -19.72 -0.48
N TRP A 273 17.60 -18.56 0.10
CA TRP A 273 17.11 -17.38 -0.61
C TRP A 273 17.94 -16.17 -0.24
N LYS A 274 18.38 -15.43 -1.26
CA LYS A 274 19.15 -14.19 -1.12
C LYS A 274 18.22 -13.00 -1.32
N THR A 275 18.50 -11.91 -0.62
CA THR A 275 17.78 -10.65 -0.83
C THR A 275 17.83 -10.25 -2.30
N GLY A 276 16.66 -9.96 -2.88
CA GLY A 276 16.52 -9.60 -4.29
C GLY A 276 16.14 -10.77 -5.20
N ASP A 277 16.19 -12.01 -4.74
CA ASP A 277 15.77 -13.17 -5.54
C ASP A 277 14.29 -13.06 -5.94
N ASN A 278 14.00 -13.46 -7.18
CA ASN A 278 12.64 -13.52 -7.71
C ASN A 278 12.05 -14.90 -7.42
N ILE A 279 10.83 -14.93 -6.89
CA ILE A 279 10.15 -16.16 -6.51
C ILE A 279 8.76 -16.19 -7.11
N GLN A 280 8.41 -17.33 -7.71
CA GLN A 280 7.03 -17.65 -8.02
C GLN A 280 6.47 -18.65 -7.01
N ALA A 281 5.35 -18.29 -6.37
CA ALA A 281 4.80 -19.08 -5.26
C ALA A 281 3.27 -19.14 -5.24
N ALA A 282 2.73 -20.29 -4.86
CA ALA A 282 1.35 -20.40 -4.38
C ALA A 282 1.34 -20.13 -2.88
N LEU A 283 0.57 -19.14 -2.46
CA LEU A 283 0.49 -18.65 -1.09
C LEU A 283 -0.94 -18.80 -0.57
N THR A 284 -1.04 -19.19 0.70
CA THR A 284 -2.31 -19.39 1.40
C THR A 284 -2.27 -18.71 2.76
N VAL A 285 -3.33 -17.98 3.11
CA VAL A 285 -3.58 -17.47 4.46
C VAL A 285 -4.83 -18.17 4.99
N LYS A 286 -4.66 -18.95 6.07
CA LYS A 286 -5.77 -19.63 6.74
C LYS A 286 -6.51 -18.65 7.64
N VAL A 287 -7.83 -18.64 7.49
CA VAL A 287 -8.72 -17.73 8.23
C VAL A 287 -9.91 -18.53 8.78
N PRO A 288 -10.20 -18.46 10.09
CA PRO A 288 -11.33 -19.18 10.66
C PRO A 288 -12.66 -18.69 10.06
N ALA A 289 -13.46 -19.61 9.52
CA ALA A 289 -14.74 -19.26 8.86
C ALA A 289 -15.70 -18.51 9.81
N CYS A 290 -15.61 -18.79 11.11
CA CYS A 290 -16.42 -18.14 12.14
C CYS A 290 -16.08 -16.67 12.39
N ARG A 291 -14.90 -16.19 11.96
CA ARG A 291 -14.50 -14.79 12.12
C ARG A 291 -15.14 -13.85 11.09
N TRP A 292 -15.67 -14.39 9.99
CA TRP A 292 -16.43 -13.56 9.04
C TRP A 292 -17.78 -13.21 9.62
N HIS A 293 -17.95 -11.96 10.07
CA HIS A 293 -19.16 -11.55 10.77
C HIS A 293 -19.90 -10.39 10.11
N LYS A 294 -19.27 -9.67 9.17
CA LYS A 294 -19.86 -8.55 8.42
C LYS A 294 -20.33 -8.97 7.03
N LYS A 295 -21.19 -8.16 6.43
CA LYS A 295 -21.59 -8.29 5.02
C LYS A 295 -20.49 -7.75 4.13
N GLY A 296 -20.41 -8.28 2.92
CA GLY A 296 -19.47 -7.87 1.90
C GLY A 296 -18.13 -8.57 2.03
N ALA A 297 -17.15 -8.12 1.25
CA ALA A 297 -15.75 -8.50 1.26
C ALA A 297 -14.92 -7.36 0.64
N PRO A 298 -13.70 -7.08 1.12
CA PRO A 298 -12.87 -6.06 0.50
C PRO A 298 -12.32 -6.54 -0.84
N TYR A 299 -11.89 -5.58 -1.66
CA TYR A 299 -11.13 -5.85 -2.87
C TYR A 299 -9.70 -6.32 -2.53
N LEU A 300 -9.30 -7.46 -3.07
CA LEU A 300 -8.02 -8.14 -2.85
C LEU A 300 -7.40 -8.56 -4.19
N ASP A 301 -6.17 -8.11 -4.44
CA ASP A 301 -5.44 -8.51 -5.65
C ASP A 301 -4.56 -9.73 -5.46
N THR A 302 -3.87 -9.79 -4.31
CA THR A 302 -2.89 -10.83 -4.01
C THR A 302 -3.58 -12.13 -3.64
N PHE A 303 -4.29 -12.14 -2.51
CA PHE A 303 -5.09 -13.29 -2.07
C PHE A 303 -6.54 -13.17 -2.53
N TYR A 304 -6.71 -13.14 -3.85
CA TYR A 304 -7.98 -12.82 -4.47
C TYR A 304 -9.00 -13.96 -4.43
N SER A 305 -8.56 -15.22 -4.30
CA SER A 305 -9.43 -16.40 -4.35
C SER A 305 -9.72 -16.90 -2.94
N LEU A 306 -11.00 -17.07 -2.61
CA LEU A 306 -11.43 -17.63 -1.34
C LEU A 306 -11.79 -19.11 -1.52
N HIS A 307 -11.16 -19.95 -0.70
CA HIS A 307 -11.33 -21.40 -0.71
C HIS A 307 -12.02 -21.86 0.56
N LEU A 308 -12.82 -22.92 0.44
CA LEU A 308 -13.43 -23.60 1.57
C LEU A 308 -12.71 -24.93 1.79
N THR A 309 -12.19 -25.16 2.99
CA THR A 309 -11.66 -26.48 3.40
C THR A 309 -12.56 -27.09 4.46
N ASP A 310 -12.27 -28.30 4.95
CA ASP A 310 -13.13 -28.95 5.94
C ASP A 310 -13.28 -28.12 7.22
N ASP A 311 -12.23 -27.40 7.66
CA ASP A 311 -12.22 -26.69 8.95
C ASP A 311 -12.11 -25.15 8.85
N SER A 312 -11.73 -24.59 7.70
CA SER A 312 -11.46 -23.15 7.59
C SER A 312 -11.87 -22.53 6.24
N LEU A 313 -11.78 -21.20 6.19
CA LEU A 313 -11.66 -20.49 4.93
C LEU A 313 -10.17 -20.24 4.67
N GLU A 314 -9.81 -20.15 3.40
CA GLU A 314 -8.44 -19.90 2.98
C GLU A 314 -8.42 -18.82 1.91
N LEU A 315 -7.64 -17.78 2.14
CA LEU A 315 -7.34 -16.75 1.16
C LEU A 315 -6.12 -17.21 0.36
N ARG A 316 -6.27 -17.34 -0.96
CA ARG A 316 -5.23 -17.87 -1.85
C ARG A 316 -4.99 -16.94 -3.04
N ASN A 317 -3.77 -17.00 -3.56
CA ASN A 317 -3.38 -16.34 -4.80
C ASN A 317 -3.50 -17.24 -6.05
N THR A 318 -4.17 -18.38 -5.89
CA THR A 318 -4.47 -19.38 -6.93
C THR A 318 -5.91 -19.87 -6.82
N GLU A 319 -6.44 -20.37 -7.93
CA GLU A 319 -7.77 -21.01 -8.02
C GLU A 319 -7.64 -22.52 -8.17
N ASN A 320 -8.64 -23.26 -7.67
CA ASN A 320 -8.83 -24.68 -7.92
C ASN A 320 -10.31 -25.07 -7.65
N ASP A 321 -10.60 -26.36 -7.50
CA ASP A 321 -11.97 -26.86 -7.26
C ASP A 321 -12.58 -26.49 -5.90
N MET A 322 -11.75 -26.07 -4.94
CA MET A 322 -12.19 -25.62 -3.63
C MET A 322 -12.51 -24.12 -3.58
N SER A 323 -12.23 -23.38 -4.67
CA SER A 323 -12.56 -21.95 -4.79
C SER A 323 -14.07 -21.73 -4.77
N ILE A 324 -14.54 -20.88 -3.86
CA ILE A 324 -15.95 -20.52 -3.72
C ILE A 324 -16.24 -19.08 -4.17
N ALA A 325 -15.24 -18.19 -4.14
CA ALA A 325 -15.42 -16.78 -4.47
C ALA A 325 -14.15 -16.07 -4.93
N HIS A 326 -14.31 -14.97 -5.68
CA HIS A 326 -13.27 -13.98 -5.97
C HIS A 326 -13.54 -12.67 -5.23
N CYS A 327 -12.51 -12.13 -4.59
CA CYS A 327 -12.55 -10.84 -3.88
C CYS A 327 -12.05 -9.70 -4.78
N ARG A 328 -12.48 -9.64 -6.05
CA ARG A 328 -12.06 -8.60 -7.02
C ARG A 328 -13.19 -7.67 -7.46
N ASN A 329 -14.33 -7.70 -6.79
CA ASN A 329 -15.38 -6.72 -7.05
C ASN A 329 -15.10 -5.43 -6.25
N THR A 330 -15.20 -4.28 -6.91
CA THR A 330 -15.02 -2.95 -6.31
C THR A 330 -16.28 -2.43 -5.60
N GLU A 331 -17.40 -3.15 -5.74
CA GLU A 331 -18.69 -2.90 -5.07
C GLU A 331 -18.75 -3.41 -3.62
N GLY A 332 -17.64 -3.96 -3.09
CA GLY A 332 -17.52 -4.30 -1.67
C GLY A 332 -18.13 -5.65 -1.26
N HIS A 333 -18.33 -6.56 -2.21
CA HIS A 333 -18.74 -7.95 -1.94
C HIS A 333 -17.91 -8.93 -2.79
N ALA A 334 -17.88 -10.20 -2.42
CA ALA A 334 -17.19 -11.21 -3.20
C ALA A 334 -18.04 -11.67 -4.39
N GLN A 335 -17.40 -11.99 -5.52
CA GLN A 335 -18.05 -12.64 -6.65
C GLN A 335 -18.12 -14.14 -6.41
N ARG A 336 -19.32 -14.71 -6.42
CA ARG A 336 -19.51 -16.16 -6.24
C ARG A 336 -19.09 -16.94 -7.48
N ILE A 337 -18.44 -18.07 -7.25
CA ILE A 337 -18.03 -19.02 -8.30
C ILE A 337 -18.65 -20.39 -8.06
N ARG A 338 -18.76 -20.80 -6.78
CA ARG A 338 -19.39 -22.06 -6.37
C ARG A 338 -20.29 -21.87 -5.17
N TYR A 339 -21.19 -22.83 -4.99
CA TYR A 339 -22.20 -22.86 -3.94
C TYR A 339 -21.85 -23.88 -2.89
N ILE A 340 -22.33 -23.67 -1.67
CA ILE A 340 -22.06 -24.55 -0.53
C ILE A 340 -23.40 -25.09 -0.07
N CYS A 341 -23.51 -26.42 0.00
CA CYS A 341 -24.73 -27.04 0.46
C CYS A 341 -24.95 -26.73 1.96
N PRO A 342 -26.06 -26.08 2.35
CA PRO A 342 -26.30 -25.69 3.74
C PRO A 342 -26.49 -26.87 4.69
N ARG A 343 -26.74 -28.08 4.15
CA ARG A 343 -26.93 -29.30 4.95
C ARG A 343 -25.64 -30.06 5.20
N CYS A 344 -24.84 -30.27 4.16
CA CYS A 344 -23.68 -31.16 4.22
C CYS A 344 -22.33 -30.46 4.00
N GLY A 345 -22.34 -29.14 3.75
CA GLY A 345 -21.12 -28.34 3.57
C GLY A 345 -20.38 -28.55 2.25
N LYS A 346 -20.80 -29.50 1.40
CA LYS A 346 -20.13 -29.79 0.13
C LYS A 346 -20.29 -28.64 -0.87
N ILE A 347 -19.20 -28.36 -1.57
CA ILE A 347 -19.16 -27.40 -2.68
C ILE A 347 -19.86 -28.01 -3.91
N HIS A 348 -20.61 -27.22 -4.65
CA HIS A 348 -21.23 -27.60 -5.92
C HIS A 348 -21.41 -26.40 -6.86
N SER A 349 -21.69 -26.68 -8.14
CA SER A 349 -21.80 -25.65 -9.20
C SER A 349 -23.25 -25.37 -9.66
N PHE A 350 -24.25 -25.97 -9.01
CA PHE A 350 -25.66 -25.74 -9.34
C PHE A 350 -26.14 -24.36 -8.86
N ALA A 351 -26.32 -23.41 -9.77
CA ALA A 351 -26.70 -22.04 -9.43
C ALA A 351 -28.16 -21.87 -8.99
N ASP A 352 -29.05 -22.69 -9.53
CA ASP A 352 -30.50 -22.58 -9.28
C ASP A 352 -30.93 -23.27 -7.98
N THR A 353 -30.00 -23.87 -7.24
CA THR A 353 -30.31 -24.67 -6.05
C THR A 353 -29.36 -24.36 -4.91
N ALA A 354 -29.90 -24.15 -3.71
CA ALA A 354 -29.07 -24.00 -2.52
C ALA A 354 -28.41 -25.33 -2.07
N PHE A 355 -29.03 -26.46 -2.38
CA PHE A 355 -28.56 -27.79 -2.00
C PHE A 355 -27.75 -28.45 -3.13
N CYS A 356 -26.77 -29.28 -2.76
CA CYS A 356 -26.14 -30.19 -3.72
C CYS A 356 -27.13 -31.28 -4.16
N LYS A 357 -26.88 -31.91 -5.31
CA LYS A 357 -27.74 -32.93 -5.92
C LYS A 357 -28.21 -34.00 -4.91
N ASN A 358 -27.29 -34.61 -4.17
CA ASN A 358 -27.62 -35.66 -3.21
C ASN A 358 -28.56 -35.19 -2.09
N CYS A 359 -28.35 -33.97 -1.57
CA CYS A 359 -29.25 -33.41 -0.56
C CYS A 359 -30.58 -33.00 -1.18
N GLN A 360 -30.58 -32.51 -2.42
CA GLN A 360 -31.79 -32.15 -3.13
C GLN A 360 -32.67 -33.39 -3.35
N ASP A 361 -32.12 -34.51 -3.80
CA ASP A 361 -32.86 -35.76 -4.01
C ASP A 361 -33.40 -36.34 -2.69
N MET A 362 -32.64 -36.16 -1.61
CA MET A 362 -33.03 -36.58 -0.27
C MET A 362 -34.22 -35.77 0.27
N PHE A 363 -34.19 -34.44 0.13
CA PHE A 363 -35.14 -33.54 0.79
C PHE A 363 -36.20 -32.94 -0.12
N TYR A 364 -36.14 -33.14 -1.44
CA TYR A 364 -37.17 -32.71 -2.37
C TYR A 364 -37.80 -33.91 -3.08
N ILE A 365 -39.06 -33.77 -3.47
CA ILE A 365 -39.78 -34.71 -4.32
C ILE A 365 -40.35 -33.97 -5.53
N SER A 366 -40.29 -34.58 -6.70
CA SER A 366 -40.95 -34.05 -7.91
C SER A 366 -42.44 -34.36 -7.85
N SER A 367 -43.26 -33.35 -8.08
CA SER A 367 -44.71 -33.44 -8.21
C SER A 367 -45.15 -32.87 -9.57
N VAL A 368 -46.43 -33.03 -9.91
CA VAL A 368 -47.02 -32.41 -11.10
C VAL A 368 -46.93 -30.88 -11.11
N PHE A 369 -46.68 -30.26 -9.95
CA PHE A 369 -46.50 -28.81 -9.77
C PHE A 369 -45.03 -28.39 -9.61
N GLY A 370 -44.07 -29.30 -9.83
CA GLY A 370 -42.64 -29.04 -9.65
C GLY A 370 -42.06 -29.67 -8.38
N LYS A 371 -40.87 -29.22 -7.96
CA LYS A 371 -40.15 -29.79 -6.80
C LYS A 371 -40.68 -29.23 -5.47
N VAL A 372 -41.06 -30.11 -4.55
CA VAL A 372 -41.60 -29.78 -3.22
C VAL A 372 -40.67 -30.28 -2.12
N LEU A 373 -40.50 -29.51 -1.05
CA LEU A 373 -39.70 -29.88 0.12
C LEU A 373 -40.40 -30.97 0.95
N LYS A 374 -39.67 -32.03 1.29
CA LYS A 374 -40.06 -33.07 2.24
C LYS A 374 -39.90 -32.53 3.65
N GLY A 375 -41.00 -32.13 4.29
CA GLY A 375 -41.03 -31.73 5.69
C GLY A 375 -41.53 -30.31 5.95
N THR A 376 -41.29 -29.84 7.17
CA THR A 376 -41.77 -28.56 7.68
C THR A 376 -40.73 -27.44 7.53
N SER A 377 -41.19 -26.20 7.60
CA SER A 377 -40.31 -25.02 7.67
C SER A 377 -40.25 -24.46 9.07
N VAL A 378 -39.12 -23.83 9.40
CA VAL A 378 -38.89 -23.08 10.64
C VAL A 378 -38.54 -21.66 10.25
N GLU A 379 -39.08 -20.69 10.97
CA GLU A 379 -38.71 -19.29 10.82
C GLU A 379 -37.46 -18.98 11.65
N TYR A 380 -36.46 -18.37 11.02
CA TYR A 380 -35.23 -17.94 11.67
C TYR A 380 -34.75 -16.63 11.06
N LYS A 381 -34.56 -15.60 11.90
CA LYS A 381 -34.16 -14.25 11.47
C LYS A 381 -35.03 -13.69 10.33
N GLY A 382 -36.35 -13.86 10.42
CA GLY A 382 -37.33 -13.34 9.46
C GLY A 382 -37.35 -14.06 8.11
N LYS A 383 -36.71 -15.24 8.00
CA LYS A 383 -36.73 -16.08 6.79
C LYS A 383 -37.16 -17.50 7.15
N LYS A 384 -37.85 -18.17 6.22
CA LYS A 384 -38.24 -19.58 6.36
C LYS A 384 -37.16 -20.50 5.81
N TYR A 385 -36.80 -21.50 6.60
CA TYR A 385 -35.80 -22.51 6.27
C TYR A 385 -36.34 -23.92 6.53
N PRO A 386 -35.83 -24.96 5.88
CA PRO A 386 -36.18 -26.34 6.21
C PRO A 386 -35.84 -26.70 7.67
N SER A 387 -36.77 -27.36 8.36
CA SER A 387 -36.63 -27.67 9.80
C SER A 387 -35.42 -28.55 10.12
N PHE A 388 -34.99 -29.41 9.20
CA PHE A 388 -33.83 -30.29 9.36
C PHE A 388 -32.47 -29.57 9.41
N LEU A 389 -32.41 -28.27 9.08
CA LEU A 389 -31.22 -27.44 9.28
C LEU A 389 -31.08 -26.96 10.72
N PHE A 390 -31.99 -27.37 11.61
CA PHE A 390 -32.01 -26.99 13.02
C PHE A 390 -32.04 -28.21 13.93
N LYS A 391 -31.36 -28.10 15.07
CA LYS A 391 -31.43 -29.05 16.18
C LYS A 391 -31.72 -28.28 17.45
N LYS A 392 -32.83 -28.61 18.13
CA LYS A 392 -33.30 -27.89 19.34
C LYS A 392 -33.40 -26.36 19.12
N GLY A 393 -33.96 -25.94 17.97
CA GLY A 393 -34.14 -24.53 17.61
C GLY A 393 -32.86 -23.79 17.19
N ARG A 394 -31.68 -24.43 17.18
CA ARG A 394 -30.41 -23.80 16.77
C ARG A 394 -29.95 -24.34 15.42
N PRO A 395 -29.37 -23.49 14.54
CA PRO A 395 -28.76 -23.95 13.29
C PRO A 395 -27.70 -25.04 13.55
N VAL A 396 -27.76 -26.12 12.76
CA VAL A 396 -26.69 -27.14 12.73
C VAL A 396 -25.37 -26.52 12.27
N PRO A 397 -24.20 -27.10 12.62
CA PRO A 397 -22.89 -26.50 12.35
C PRO A 397 -22.68 -26.12 10.87
N GLU A 398 -23.05 -26.99 9.94
CA GLU A 398 -22.91 -26.76 8.49
C GLU A 398 -23.76 -25.58 8.03
N PHE A 399 -25.00 -25.50 8.51
CA PHE A 399 -25.89 -24.41 8.17
C PHE A 399 -25.44 -23.08 8.79
N ARG A 400 -24.91 -23.12 10.02
CA ARG A 400 -24.30 -21.94 10.64
C ARG A 400 -23.13 -21.41 9.82
N ARG A 401 -22.25 -22.30 9.36
CA ARG A 401 -21.10 -21.96 8.51
C ARG A 401 -21.58 -21.38 7.18
N TYR A 402 -22.54 -22.03 6.53
CA TYR A 402 -23.20 -21.52 5.32
C TYR A 402 -23.69 -20.08 5.52
N LEU A 403 -24.47 -19.82 6.58
CA LEU A 403 -25.00 -18.47 6.86
C LEU A 403 -23.90 -17.41 7.07
N GLN A 404 -22.73 -17.78 7.58
CA GLN A 404 -21.60 -16.85 7.70
C GLN A 404 -20.96 -16.57 6.35
N ILE A 405 -20.73 -17.61 5.55
CA ILE A 405 -20.14 -17.49 4.20
C ILE A 405 -21.05 -16.70 3.27
N GLU A 406 -22.38 -16.88 3.38
CA GLU A 406 -23.35 -16.13 2.56
C GLU A 406 -23.23 -14.61 2.75
N LYS A 407 -22.71 -14.12 3.87
CA LYS A 407 -22.50 -12.69 4.10
C LYS A 407 -21.49 -12.08 3.13
N LEU A 408 -20.54 -12.86 2.61
CA LEU A 408 -19.53 -12.39 1.66
C LEU A 408 -20.14 -11.81 0.38
N PHE A 409 -21.30 -12.34 -0.02
CA PHE A 409 -21.95 -12.07 -1.29
C PHE A 409 -23.04 -11.00 -1.19
N ILE A 410 -23.17 -10.35 -0.04
CA ILE A 410 -24.19 -9.33 0.23
C ILE A 410 -23.46 -8.00 0.34
N SER A 411 -23.94 -6.96 -0.34
CA SER A 411 -23.43 -5.59 -0.18
C SER A 411 -23.79 -4.94 1.15
#